data_AF-A0A661VV86-F1
#
_entry.id   AF-A0A661VV86-F1
#
_cell.length_a   1.000
_cell.length_b   1.000
_cell.length_c   1.000
_cell.angle_alpha   90.00
_cell.angle_beta   90.00
_cell.angle_gamma   90.00
#
_symmetry.space_group_name_H-M   'P 1'
#
loop_
_entity.id
_entity.type
_entity.pdbx_description
1 polymer ?
#
loop_
_entity_poly.entity_id
_entity_poly.type
_entity_poly.pdbx_seq_one_letter_code
_entity_poly.pdbx_strand_id
1 'polypeptide(L)'
;MSRPPLHREVARLTQTLRRHSAAVGAGWGVTGVLATGLLLAVLAHLMPLWYRQELLRWLAIGLPGGAALGALAGWIWPVPLPARLRRFDSRLQLADRLTTAWELETGQIAAPPEMVREQRAETLLTLRSVDPRPAFPPRPTKRALWIAVGLGLLLLPAMFLPNPQEAVLDRQAALQQAAEAEAARVEQLIETLAENPDLDAETREA
;
A
#
# COMPACT_ATOMS: atom_id res chain seq x y z
N MET A 1 11.27 -26.27 26.52
CA MET A 1 9.95 -26.95 26.39
C MET A 1 9.46 -26.80 24.96
N SER A 2 9.34 -27.90 24.22
CA SER A 2 8.86 -27.93 22.83
C SER A 2 7.37 -27.56 22.78
N ARG A 3 6.98 -26.55 21.98
CA ARG A 3 5.57 -26.19 21.76
C ARG A 3 4.76 -27.43 21.32
N PRO A 4 3.51 -27.60 21.78
CA PRO A 4 2.69 -28.75 21.41
C PRO A 4 2.52 -28.82 19.88
N PRO A 5 2.41 -30.03 19.30
CA PRO A 5 2.31 -30.23 17.86
C PRO A 5 1.16 -29.44 17.22
N LEU A 6 0.02 -29.27 17.90
CA LEU A 6 -1.13 -28.51 17.39
C LEU A 6 -0.78 -27.03 17.17
N HIS A 7 -0.05 -26.41 18.11
CA HIS A 7 0.40 -25.01 17.97
C HIS A 7 1.32 -24.80 16.77
N ARG A 8 2.14 -25.80 16.41
CA ARG A 8 3.04 -25.72 15.25
C ARG A 8 2.24 -25.71 13.94
N GLU A 9 1.24 -26.58 13.82
CA GLU A 9 0.37 -26.62 12.64
C GLU A 9 -0.48 -25.34 12.54
N VAL A 10 -1.05 -24.84 13.65
CA VAL A 10 -1.77 -23.56 13.66
C VAL A 10 -0.85 -22.40 13.24
N ALA A 11 0.42 -22.40 13.66
CA ALA A 11 1.39 -21.40 13.23
C ALA A 11 1.71 -21.50 11.73
N ARG A 12 1.86 -22.72 11.19
CA ARG A 12 2.04 -22.98 9.74
C ARG A 12 0.84 -22.44 8.94
N LEU A 13 -0.38 -22.77 9.35
CA LEU A 13 -1.62 -22.28 8.72
C LEU A 13 -1.75 -20.75 8.84
N THR A 14 -1.33 -20.20 9.97
CA THR A 14 -1.31 -18.75 10.17
C THR A 14 -0.34 -18.09 9.20
N GLN A 15 0.85 -18.64 8.97
CA GLN A 15 1.80 -18.08 8.01
C GLN A 15 1.24 -18.08 6.58
N THR A 16 0.55 -19.15 6.16
CA THR A 16 -0.12 -19.18 4.85
C THR A 16 -1.25 -18.17 4.74
N LEU A 17 -2.04 -18.02 5.80
CA LEU A 17 -3.08 -16.98 5.87
C LEU A 17 -2.48 -15.58 5.76
N ARG A 18 -1.37 -15.29 6.45
CA ARG A 18 -0.71 -13.97 6.38
C ARG A 18 -0.18 -13.68 4.98
N ARG A 19 0.39 -14.67 4.28
CA ARG A 19 0.80 -14.52 2.87
C ARG A 19 -0.38 -14.22 1.95
N HIS A 20 -1.50 -14.91 2.15
CA HIS A 20 -2.74 -14.63 1.43
C HIS A 20 -3.26 -13.22 1.72
N SER A 21 -3.35 -12.83 2.99
CA SER A 21 -3.80 -11.50 3.40
C SER A 21 -2.88 -10.39 2.87
N ALA A 22 -1.57 -10.62 2.81
CA ALA A 22 -0.62 -9.70 2.20
C ALA A 22 -0.88 -9.55 0.68
N ALA A 23 -1.10 -10.63 -0.05
CA ALA A 23 -1.43 -10.56 -1.48
C ALA A 23 -2.77 -9.85 -1.74
N VAL A 24 -3.77 -10.08 -0.88
CA VAL A 24 -5.05 -9.38 -0.92
C VAL A 24 -4.87 -7.89 -0.63
N GLY A 25 -4.12 -7.56 0.42
CA GLY A 25 -3.80 -6.20 0.81
C GLY A 25 -3.03 -5.44 -0.27
N ALA A 26 -2.06 -6.08 -0.91
CA ALA A 26 -1.32 -5.51 -2.04
C ALA A 26 -2.25 -5.08 -3.18
N GLY A 27 -3.22 -5.93 -3.54
CA GLY A 27 -4.21 -5.60 -4.57
C GLY A 27 -5.07 -4.39 -4.21
N TRP A 28 -5.49 -4.27 -2.95
CA TRP A 28 -6.23 -3.10 -2.47
C TRP A 28 -5.36 -1.84 -2.38
N GLY A 29 -4.08 -1.98 -2.03
CA GLY A 29 -3.12 -0.88 -2.04
C GLY A 29 -2.92 -0.30 -3.44
N VAL A 30 -2.74 -1.16 -4.45
CA VAL A 30 -2.69 -0.75 -5.86
C VAL A 30 -3.98 -0.05 -6.28
N THR A 31 -5.14 -0.60 -5.88
CA THR A 31 -6.44 0.01 -6.18
C THR A 31 -6.56 1.42 -5.58
N GLY A 32 -6.09 1.61 -4.34
CA GLY A 32 -6.06 2.92 -3.69
C GLY A 32 -5.21 3.93 -4.46
N VAL A 33 -4.00 3.54 -4.87
CA VAL A 33 -3.11 4.40 -5.66
C VAL A 33 -3.75 4.78 -6.99
N LEU A 34 -4.36 3.83 -7.70
CA LEU A 34 -5.02 4.11 -8.97
C LEU A 34 -6.22 5.05 -8.79
N ALA A 35 -7.00 4.90 -7.72
CA ALA A 35 -8.13 5.78 -7.42
C ALA A 35 -7.64 7.20 -7.10
N THR A 36 -6.60 7.34 -6.27
CA THR A 36 -5.99 8.64 -5.96
C THR A 36 -5.35 9.26 -7.20
N GLY A 37 -4.63 8.49 -8.01
CA GLY A 37 -4.04 8.95 -9.27
C GLY A 37 -5.09 9.44 -10.27
N LEU A 38 -6.22 8.74 -10.37
CA LEU A 38 -7.36 9.17 -11.19
C LEU A 38 -7.96 10.48 -10.68
N LEU A 39 -8.16 10.61 -9.37
CA LEU A 39 -8.67 11.84 -8.77
C LEU A 39 -7.72 13.02 -9.07
N LEU A 40 -6.42 12.81 -8.90
CA LEU A 40 -5.39 13.82 -9.20
C LEU A 40 -5.35 14.17 -10.68
N ALA A 41 -5.51 13.20 -11.59
CA ALA A 41 -5.58 13.45 -13.02
C ALA A 41 -6.78 14.35 -13.37
N VAL A 42 -7.96 14.07 -12.80
CA VAL A 42 -9.16 14.88 -13.00
C VAL A 42 -8.96 16.30 -12.44
N LEU A 43 -8.39 16.43 -11.24
CA LEU A 43 -8.08 17.73 -10.65
C LEU A 43 -7.08 18.52 -11.48
N ALA A 44 -6.04 17.88 -12.03
CA ALA A 44 -5.04 18.52 -12.87
C ALA A 44 -5.58 18.98 -14.24
N HIS A 45 -6.74 18.47 -14.68
CA HIS A 45 -7.46 19.00 -15.84
C HIS A 45 -8.32 20.22 -15.50
N LEU A 46 -8.72 20.36 -14.23
CA LEU A 46 -9.57 21.45 -13.76
C LEU A 46 -8.77 22.61 -13.16
N MET A 47 -7.61 22.33 -12.57
CA MET A 47 -6.75 23.32 -11.92
C MET A 47 -5.27 23.10 -12.27
N PRO A 48 -4.51 24.17 -12.59
CA PRO A 48 -3.12 24.09 -13.02
C PRO A 48 -2.23 23.77 -11.81
N LEU A 49 -2.33 22.54 -11.32
CA LEU A 49 -1.66 22.09 -10.11
C LEU A 49 -0.36 21.35 -10.46
N TRP A 50 -0.42 20.43 -11.42
CA TRP A 50 0.70 19.54 -11.74
C TRP A 50 0.89 19.31 -13.24
N TYR A 51 2.15 19.13 -13.61
CA TYR A 51 2.53 18.66 -14.94
C TYR A 51 2.23 17.16 -15.08
N ARG A 52 1.94 16.70 -16.30
CA ARG A 52 1.75 15.26 -16.59
C ARG A 52 2.94 14.40 -16.12
N GLN A 53 4.16 14.92 -16.24
CA GLN A 53 5.37 14.21 -15.82
C GLN A 53 5.40 13.94 -14.31
N GLU A 54 4.89 14.87 -13.50
CA GLU A 54 4.82 14.72 -12.05
C GLU A 54 3.82 13.65 -11.65
N LEU A 55 2.67 13.59 -12.33
CA LEU A 55 1.69 12.54 -12.10
C LEU A 55 2.23 11.15 -12.47
N LEU A 56 3.00 11.05 -13.57
CA LEU A 56 3.68 9.80 -13.94
C LEU A 56 4.72 9.37 -12.90
N ARG A 57 5.54 10.31 -12.39
CA ARG A 57 6.50 10.02 -11.31
C ARG A 57 5.78 9.58 -10.04
N TRP A 58 4.69 10.25 -9.68
CA TRP A 58 3.86 9.88 -8.53
C TRP A 58 3.29 8.47 -8.70
N LEU A 59 2.78 8.11 -9.87
CA LEU A 59 2.26 6.77 -10.14
C LEU A 59 3.37 5.71 -10.13
N ALA A 60 4.55 6.03 -10.69
CA ALA A 60 5.69 5.13 -10.74
C ALA A 60 6.20 4.73 -9.35
N ILE A 61 6.18 5.66 -8.39
CA ILE A 61 6.56 5.40 -6.98
C ILE A 61 5.35 4.88 -6.19
N GLY A 62 4.17 5.43 -6.47
CA GLY A 62 2.92 5.15 -5.77
C GLY A 62 2.48 3.70 -5.95
N LEU A 63 2.54 3.13 -7.16
CA LEU A 63 2.11 1.75 -7.40
C LEU A 63 2.91 0.71 -6.58
N PRO A 64 4.26 0.67 -6.63
CA PRO A 64 5.02 -0.25 -5.79
C PRO A 64 4.89 0.10 -4.30
N GLY A 65 4.86 1.39 -3.94
CA GLY A 65 4.70 1.84 -2.56
C GLY A 65 3.35 1.42 -1.96
N GLY A 66 2.26 1.66 -2.67
CA GLY A 66 0.91 1.27 -2.27
C GLY A 66 0.73 -0.25 -2.24
N ALA A 67 1.31 -0.98 -3.19
CA ALA A 67 1.34 -2.44 -3.14
C ALA A 67 2.08 -2.94 -1.89
N ALA A 68 3.24 -2.36 -1.57
CA ALA A 68 4.03 -2.72 -0.39
C ALA A 68 3.31 -2.38 0.93
N LEU A 69 2.75 -1.17 1.04
CA LEU A 69 1.97 -0.74 2.19
C LEU A 69 0.70 -1.59 2.37
N GLY A 70 -0.01 -1.87 1.28
CA GLY A 70 -1.17 -2.76 1.29
C GLY A 70 -0.80 -4.18 1.73
N ALA A 71 0.32 -4.71 1.23
CA ALA A 71 0.83 -6.01 1.63
C ALA A 71 1.20 -6.03 3.13
N LEU A 72 1.88 -4.99 3.60
CA LEU A 72 2.28 -4.83 4.99
C LEU A 72 1.05 -4.75 5.91
N ALA A 73 0.06 -3.94 5.54
CA ALA A 73 -1.21 -3.83 6.26
C ALA A 73 -1.91 -5.19 6.32
N GLY A 74 -2.06 -5.90 5.19
CA GLY A 74 -2.65 -7.24 5.16
C GLY A 74 -1.86 -8.29 5.95
N TRP A 75 -0.53 -8.15 6.05
CA TRP A 75 0.33 -9.03 6.82
C TRP A 75 0.22 -8.80 8.33
N ILE A 76 0.20 -7.53 8.76
CA ILE A 76 0.23 -7.14 10.17
C ILE A 76 -1.17 -7.15 10.80
N TRP A 77 -2.23 -6.99 9.99
CA TRP A 77 -3.58 -6.86 10.51
C TRP A 77 -3.95 -8.01 11.48
N PRO A 78 -4.28 -7.70 12.74
CA PRO A 78 -4.58 -8.72 13.73
C PRO A 78 -5.91 -9.38 13.40
N VAL A 79 -5.89 -10.70 13.23
CA VAL A 79 -7.11 -11.52 13.16
C VAL A 79 -7.20 -12.32 14.45
N PRO A 80 -8.28 -12.18 15.25
CA PRO A 80 -8.40 -12.87 16.51
C PRO A 80 -8.37 -14.39 16.31
N LEU A 81 -7.78 -15.11 17.28
CA LEU A 81 -7.55 -16.54 17.16
C LEU A 81 -8.83 -17.35 16.85
N PRO A 82 -9.97 -17.14 17.53
CA PRO A 82 -11.20 -17.89 17.22
C PRO A 82 -11.68 -17.70 15.79
N ALA A 83 -11.55 -16.48 15.24
CA ALA A 83 -11.92 -16.21 13.85
C ALA A 83 -10.98 -16.89 12.85
N ARG A 84 -9.69 -17.04 13.19
CA ARG A 84 -8.72 -17.78 12.36
C ARG A 84 -9.04 -19.27 12.33
N LEU A 85 -9.32 -19.89 13.48
CA LEU A 85 -9.64 -21.32 13.59
C LEU A 85 -10.88 -21.66 12.75
N ARG A 86 -11.98 -20.92 12.93
CA ARG A 86 -13.19 -21.08 12.08
C ARG A 86 -12.93 -20.90 10.58
N ARG A 87 -12.03 -19.98 10.23
CA ARG A 87 -11.64 -19.78 8.82
C ARG A 87 -10.84 -20.95 8.27
N PHE A 88 -10.00 -21.58 9.09
CA PHE A 88 -9.30 -22.80 8.71
C PHE A 88 -10.28 -23.96 8.57
N ASP A 89 -11.19 -24.14 9.53
CA ASP A 89 -12.19 -25.22 9.48
C ASP A 89 -13.06 -25.12 8.22
N SER A 90 -13.60 -23.94 7.92
CA SER A 90 -14.44 -23.72 6.73
C SER A 90 -13.68 -23.84 5.41
N ARG A 91 -12.44 -23.32 5.32
CA ARG A 91 -11.67 -23.31 4.05
C ARG A 91 -10.94 -24.63 3.77
N LEU A 92 -10.59 -25.37 4.80
CA LEU A 92 -9.94 -26.68 4.71
C LEU A 92 -10.93 -27.84 4.89
N GLN A 93 -12.23 -27.54 5.04
CA GLN A 93 -13.31 -28.52 5.22
C GLN A 93 -13.08 -29.47 6.41
N LEU A 94 -12.54 -28.94 7.51
CA LEU A 94 -12.22 -29.75 8.70
C LEU A 94 -13.42 -29.98 9.62
N ALA A 95 -14.61 -29.47 9.28
CA ALA A 95 -15.85 -29.66 10.05
C ALA A 95 -15.69 -29.36 11.56
N ASP A 96 -15.15 -28.18 11.88
CA ASP A 96 -14.89 -27.68 13.24
C ASP A 96 -13.90 -28.49 14.10
N ARG A 97 -13.29 -29.55 13.55
CA ARG A 97 -12.33 -30.41 14.28
C ARG A 97 -11.17 -29.61 14.87
N LEU A 98 -10.65 -28.61 14.16
CA LEU A 98 -9.55 -27.78 14.65
C LEU A 98 -9.99 -26.86 15.79
N THR A 99 -11.16 -26.22 15.65
CA THR A 99 -11.74 -25.40 16.70
C THR A 99 -12.00 -26.22 17.97
N THR A 100 -12.66 -27.37 17.85
CA THR A 100 -12.93 -28.26 18.99
C THR A 100 -11.66 -28.79 19.64
N ALA A 101 -10.67 -29.23 18.86
CA ALA A 101 -9.40 -29.71 19.40
C ALA A 101 -8.67 -28.62 20.20
N TRP A 102 -8.74 -27.37 19.72
CA TRP A 102 -8.15 -26.22 20.40
C TRP A 102 -8.89 -25.87 21.70
N GLU A 103 -10.22 -25.87 21.69
CA GLU A 103 -11.06 -25.60 22.86
C GLU A 103 -10.85 -26.65 23.96
N LEU A 104 -10.73 -27.92 23.59
CA LEU A 104 -10.38 -29.01 24.50
C LEU A 104 -8.95 -28.86 25.06
N GLU A 105 -7.95 -28.53 24.24
CA GLU A 105 -6.56 -28.35 24.70
C GLU A 105 -6.40 -27.13 25.62
N THR A 106 -7.21 -26.09 25.41
CA THR A 106 -7.20 -24.87 26.25
C THR A 106 -8.14 -24.95 27.46
N GLY A 107 -8.87 -26.06 27.61
CA GLY A 107 -9.80 -26.26 28.73
C GLY A 107 -11.06 -25.40 28.68
N GLN A 108 -11.41 -24.83 27.51
CA GLN A 108 -12.68 -24.12 27.33
C GLN A 108 -13.87 -25.08 27.35
N ILE A 109 -13.65 -26.32 26.89
CA ILE A 109 -14.60 -27.42 26.97
C ILE A 109 -13.95 -28.56 27.74
N ALA A 110 -14.71 -29.20 28.63
CA ALA A 110 -14.25 -30.35 29.40
C ALA A 110 -14.64 -31.66 28.69
N ALA A 111 -13.69 -32.59 28.61
CA ALA A 111 -13.92 -33.95 28.15
C ALA A 111 -12.95 -34.91 28.86
N PRO A 112 -13.25 -36.22 28.90
CA PRO A 112 -12.32 -37.23 29.39
C PRO A 112 -10.95 -37.12 28.70
N PRO A 113 -9.83 -37.31 29.43
CA PRO A 113 -8.48 -37.12 28.89
C PRO A 113 -8.17 -38.02 27.69
N GLU A 114 -8.79 -39.21 27.62
CA GLU A 114 -8.66 -40.10 26.47
C GLU A 114 -9.30 -39.48 25.22
N MET A 115 -10.50 -38.91 25.33
CA MET A 115 -11.17 -38.22 24.21
C MET A 115 -10.36 -37.02 23.72
N VAL A 116 -9.77 -36.24 24.64
CA VAL A 116 -8.90 -35.11 24.28
C VAL A 116 -7.68 -35.60 23.49
N ARG A 117 -7.09 -36.73 23.88
CA ARG A 117 -5.94 -37.33 23.19
C ARG A 117 -6.33 -37.82 21.79
N GLU A 118 -7.45 -38.54 21.66
CA GLU A 118 -7.93 -39.05 20.36
C GLU A 118 -8.30 -37.91 19.41
N GLN A 119 -9.06 -36.90 19.88
CA GLN A 119 -9.43 -35.73 19.08
C GLN A 119 -8.19 -34.97 18.58
N ARG A 120 -7.17 -34.82 19.44
CA ARG A 120 -5.91 -34.18 19.06
C ARG A 120 -5.14 -35.01 18.03
N ALA A 121 -5.08 -36.33 18.20
CA ALA A 121 -4.40 -37.21 17.26
C ALA A 121 -5.08 -37.18 15.89
N GLU A 122 -6.40 -37.30 15.84
CA GLU A 122 -7.20 -37.23 14.60
C GLU A 122 -7.04 -35.88 13.89
N THR A 123 -7.11 -34.78 14.64
CA THR A 123 -6.94 -33.43 14.08
C THR A 123 -5.55 -33.23 13.49
N LEU A 124 -4.50 -33.72 14.17
CA LEU A 124 -3.13 -33.64 13.67
C LEU A 124 -2.91 -34.48 12.41
N LEU A 125 -3.48 -35.68 12.35
CA LEU A 125 -3.44 -36.52 11.15
C LEU A 125 -4.10 -35.81 9.97
N THR A 126 -5.29 -35.25 10.19
CA THR A 126 -6.03 -34.52 9.15
C THR A 126 -5.24 -33.28 8.68
N LEU A 127 -4.76 -32.45 9.60
CA LEU A 127 -3.98 -31.24 9.28
C LEU A 127 -2.70 -31.52 8.50
N ARG A 128 -2.01 -32.63 8.80
CA ARG A 128 -0.79 -33.01 8.08
C ARG A 128 -1.07 -33.50 6.67
N SER A 129 -2.26 -34.07 6.43
CA SER A 129 -2.68 -34.56 5.12
C SER A 129 -3.15 -33.45 4.16
N VAL A 130 -3.55 -32.29 4.70
CA VAL A 130 -4.10 -31.18 3.92
C VAL A 130 -3.00 -30.21 3.48
N ASP A 131 -3.01 -29.82 2.20
CA ASP A 131 -2.23 -28.67 1.71
C ASP A 131 -3.04 -27.36 1.90
N PRO A 132 -2.55 -26.39 2.70
CA PRO A 132 -3.25 -25.12 2.89
C PRO A 132 -3.13 -24.14 1.71
N ARG A 133 -2.21 -24.36 0.76
CA ARG A 133 -1.93 -23.40 -0.33
C ARG A 133 -3.13 -23.15 -1.26
N PRO A 134 -3.89 -24.18 -1.70
CA PRO A 134 -5.06 -23.97 -2.57
C PRO A 134 -6.20 -23.23 -1.87
N ALA A 135 -6.35 -23.43 -0.56
CA ALA A 135 -7.39 -22.78 0.24
C ALA A 135 -7.11 -21.28 0.49
N PHE A 136 -5.83 -20.91 0.52
CA PHE A 136 -5.33 -19.55 0.74
C PHE A 136 -4.35 -19.12 -0.36
N PRO A 137 -4.82 -18.93 -1.61
CA PRO A 137 -3.94 -18.62 -2.72
C PRO A 137 -3.30 -17.24 -2.54
N PRO A 138 -1.98 -17.07 -2.75
CA PRO A 138 -1.29 -15.78 -2.62
C PRO A 138 -1.57 -14.88 -3.84
N ARG A 139 -2.85 -14.60 -4.08
CA ARG A 139 -3.32 -13.79 -5.21
C ARG A 139 -4.28 -12.71 -4.69
N PRO A 140 -4.27 -11.51 -5.30
CA PRO A 140 -5.25 -10.49 -4.99
C PRO A 140 -6.67 -10.99 -5.28
N THR A 141 -7.67 -10.40 -4.62
CA THR A 141 -9.06 -10.76 -4.87
C THR A 141 -9.47 -10.36 -6.29
N LYS A 142 -10.32 -11.16 -6.93
CA LYS A 142 -10.88 -10.83 -8.25
C LYS A 142 -11.55 -9.44 -8.26
N ARG A 143 -12.20 -9.07 -7.15
CA ARG A 143 -12.83 -7.74 -6.99
C ARG A 143 -11.80 -6.62 -7.07
N ALA A 144 -10.73 -6.68 -6.29
CA ALA A 144 -9.65 -5.70 -6.34
C ALA A 144 -9.02 -5.63 -7.75
N LEU A 145 -8.83 -6.78 -8.40
CA LEU A 145 -8.30 -6.83 -9.76
C LEU A 145 -9.23 -6.12 -10.76
N TRP A 146 -10.52 -6.41 -10.77
CA TRP A 146 -11.48 -5.78 -11.69
C TRP A 146 -11.61 -4.28 -11.45
N ILE A 147 -11.62 -3.83 -10.20
CA ILE A 147 -11.66 -2.40 -9.86
C ILE A 147 -10.37 -1.72 -10.34
N ALA A 148 -9.20 -2.32 -10.08
CA ALA A 148 -7.92 -1.80 -10.54
C ALA A 148 -7.85 -1.69 -12.07
N VAL A 149 -8.35 -2.70 -12.79
CA VAL A 149 -8.45 -2.66 -14.26
C VAL A 149 -9.37 -1.54 -14.72
N GLY A 150 -10.55 -1.39 -14.11
CA GLY A 150 -11.48 -0.31 -14.45
C GLY A 150 -10.90 1.08 -14.19
N LEU A 151 -10.23 1.29 -13.05
CA LEU A 151 -9.56 2.54 -12.72
C LEU A 151 -8.39 2.81 -13.68
N GLY A 152 -7.59 1.80 -14.01
CA GLY A 152 -6.50 1.93 -14.97
C GLY A 152 -7.02 2.32 -16.35
N LEU A 153 -8.11 1.70 -16.82
CA LEU A 153 -8.72 2.03 -18.10
C LEU A 153 -9.25 3.47 -18.14
N LEU A 154 -9.78 3.98 -17.02
CA LEU A 154 -10.26 5.35 -16.91
C LEU A 154 -9.13 6.37 -16.76
N LEU A 155 -8.00 5.97 -16.16
CA LEU A 155 -6.81 6.82 -16.02
C LEU A 155 -6.09 7.02 -17.36
N LEU A 156 -6.09 6.02 -18.25
CA LEU A 156 -5.45 6.09 -19.56
C LEU A 156 -5.88 7.33 -20.38
N PRO A 157 -7.16 7.57 -20.69
CA PRO A 157 -7.56 8.74 -21.48
C PRO A 157 -7.20 10.04 -20.76
N ALA A 158 -7.34 10.11 -19.43
CA ALA A 158 -6.92 11.28 -18.65
C ALA A 158 -5.40 11.52 -18.71
N MET A 159 -4.60 10.51 -19.04
CA MET A 159 -3.17 10.67 -19.26
C MET A 159 -2.79 10.97 -20.70
N PHE A 160 -3.59 10.56 -21.68
CA PHE A 160 -3.27 10.75 -23.10
C PHE A 160 -3.92 11.98 -23.72
N LEU A 161 -5.00 12.50 -23.13
CA LEU A 161 -5.54 13.79 -23.55
C LEU A 161 -4.55 14.91 -23.21
N PRO A 162 -4.27 15.84 -24.14
CA PRO A 162 -3.43 16.99 -23.85
C PRO A 162 -4.09 17.80 -22.75
N ASN A 163 -3.35 18.04 -21.66
CA ASN A 163 -3.84 18.86 -20.56
C ASN A 163 -3.80 20.33 -21.01
N PRO A 164 -4.94 21.02 -21.20
CA PRO A 164 -4.93 22.41 -21.65
C PRO A 164 -4.24 23.35 -20.67
N GLN A 165 -4.02 22.90 -19.43
CA GLN A 165 -3.42 23.69 -18.36
C GLN A 165 -1.89 23.62 -18.34
N GLU A 166 -1.27 22.71 -19.09
CA GLU A 166 0.20 22.69 -19.23
C GLU A 166 0.71 24.00 -19.84
N ALA A 167 0.01 24.56 -20.83
CA ALA A 167 0.39 25.85 -21.41
C ALA A 167 0.29 27.01 -20.41
N VAL A 168 -0.58 26.91 -19.40
CA VAL A 168 -0.70 27.92 -18.34
C VAL A 168 0.47 27.78 -17.36
N LEU A 169 0.81 26.55 -16.99
CA LEU A 169 1.96 26.25 -16.14
C LEU A 169 3.28 26.70 -16.78
N ASP A 170 3.47 26.45 -18.08
CA ASP A 170 4.67 26.88 -18.83
C ASP A 170 4.81 28.41 -18.82
N ARG A 171 3.70 29.14 -19.00
CA ARG A 171 3.70 30.61 -18.93
C ARG A 171 4.05 31.11 -17.53
N GLN A 172 3.50 30.49 -16.49
CA GLN A 172 3.80 30.85 -15.11
C GLN A 172 5.28 30.59 -14.76
N ALA A 173 5.82 29.45 -15.19
CA ALA A 173 7.22 29.12 -15.01
C ALA A 173 8.14 30.10 -15.74
N ALA A 174 7.81 30.48 -16.98
CA ALA A 174 8.58 31.47 -17.74
C ALA A 174 8.56 32.86 -17.07
N LEU A 175 7.42 33.28 -16.53
CA LEU A 175 7.30 34.55 -15.80
C LEU A 175 8.12 34.54 -14.50
N GLN A 176 8.09 33.44 -13.75
CA GLN A 176 8.90 33.28 -12.54
C GLN A 176 10.40 33.33 -12.86
N GLN A 177 10.85 32.60 -13.88
CA GLN A 177 12.25 32.63 -14.31
C GLN A 177 12.70 34.02 -14.77
N ALA A 178 11.84 34.75 -15.49
CA ALA A 178 12.13 36.12 -15.90
C ALA A 178 12.24 37.07 -14.68
N ALA A 179 11.35 36.92 -13.70
CA ALA A 179 11.39 37.71 -12.47
C ALA A 179 12.63 37.41 -11.62
N GLU A 180 13.00 36.13 -11.46
CA GLU A 180 14.22 35.71 -10.76
C GLU A 180 15.49 36.24 -11.45
N ALA A 181 15.54 36.18 -12.78
CA ALA A 181 16.68 36.71 -13.54
C ALA A 181 16.82 38.23 -13.40
N GLU A 182 15.72 38.97 -13.32
CA GLU A 182 15.75 40.42 -13.12
C GLU A 182 16.14 40.77 -11.68
N ALA A 183 15.64 40.04 -10.69
CA ALA A 183 16.06 40.20 -9.29
C ALA A 183 17.57 39.98 -9.13
N ALA A 184 18.11 38.92 -9.74
CA ALA A 184 19.55 38.65 -9.73
C ALA A 184 20.37 39.76 -10.41
N ARG A 185 19.87 40.35 -11.50
CA ARG A 185 20.54 41.50 -12.15
C ARG A 185 20.55 42.74 -11.26
N VAL A 186 19.44 43.04 -10.58
CA VAL A 186 19.37 44.17 -9.65
C VAL A 186 20.36 43.97 -8.49
N GLU A 187 20.46 42.75 -7.96
CA GLU A 187 21.41 42.41 -6.90
C GLU A 187 22.87 42.56 -7.35
N GLN A 188 23.21 42.07 -8.56
CA GLN A 188 24.54 42.28 -9.15
C GLN A 188 24.86 43.76 -9.41
N LEU A 189 23.88 44.55 -9.83
CA LEU A 189 24.05 46.00 -10.00
C LEU A 189 24.32 46.69 -8.66
N ILE A 190 23.60 46.30 -7.59
CA ILE A 190 23.84 46.83 -6.24
C ILE A 190 25.25 46.46 -5.75
N GLU A 191 25.68 45.22 -5.94
CA GLU A 191 27.03 44.77 -5.58
C GLU A 191 28.11 45.52 -6.37
N THR A 192 27.92 45.69 -7.69
CA THR A 192 28.85 46.45 -8.54
C THR A 192 28.92 47.93 -8.12
N LEU A 193 27.80 48.53 -7.72
CA LEU A 193 27.77 49.91 -7.22
C LEU A 193 28.46 50.02 -5.84
N ALA A 194 28.32 49.02 -4.97
CA ALA A 194 28.97 48.97 -3.66
C ALA A 194 30.50 48.74 -3.77
N GLU A 195 30.94 48.00 -4.78
CA GLU A 195 32.36 47.74 -5.05
C GLU A 195 33.05 48.85 -5.85
N ASN A 196 32.30 49.83 -6.37
CA ASN A 196 32.86 50.92 -7.18
C ASN A 196 33.42 52.05 -6.28
N PRO A 197 34.75 52.20 -6.19
CA PRO A 197 35.39 53.17 -5.30
C PRO A 197 35.19 54.63 -5.72
N ASP A 198 34.72 54.90 -6.95
CA ASP A 198 34.46 56.26 -7.45
C ASP A 198 33.12 56.84 -6.94
N LEU A 199 32.15 56.00 -6.55
CA LEU A 199 30.85 56.44 -6.00
C LEU A 199 30.91 56.78 -4.50
N ASP A 200 31.95 56.30 -3.82
CA ASP A 200 32.13 56.37 -2.38
C ASP A 200 32.59 57.77 -1.89
N ALA A 201 33.10 58.59 -2.82
CA ALA A 201 33.57 59.95 -2.56
C ALA A 201 32.50 61.03 -2.81
N GLU A 202 31.64 60.89 -3.82
CA GLU A 202 30.59 61.90 -4.14
C GLU A 202 29.29 61.68 -3.36
N THR A 203 28.94 60.45 -2.97
CA THR A 203 27.66 60.16 -2.30
C THR A 203 27.71 60.37 -0.78
N ARG A 204 28.90 60.53 -0.18
CA ARG A 204 29.08 60.69 1.27
C ARG A 204 28.84 62.13 1.77
N GLU A 205 28.67 63.09 0.87
CA GLU A 205 28.44 64.51 1.19
C GLU A 205 27.05 65.05 0.80
N ALA A 206 26.11 64.20 0.35
CA ALA A 206 24.72 64.57 0.07
C ALA A 206 23.73 63.81 0.98
#